data_AF-A0A965HQX5-F1
#
_entry.id   AF-A0A965HQX5-F1
#
_cell.length_a   1.000
_cell.length_b   1.000
_cell.length_c   1.000
_cell.angle_alpha   90.00
_cell.angle_beta   90.00
_cell.angle_gamma   90.00
#
_symmetry.space_group_name_H-M   'P 1'
#
loop_
_entity.id
_entity.type
_entity.pdbx_description
1 polymer ?
#
loop_
_entity_poly.entity_id
_entity_poly.type
_entity_poly.pdbx_seq_one_letter_code
_entity_poly.pdbx_strand_id
1 'polypeptide(L)'
;KLNAAIAAFEDGRFLEHFVPLPDDKWEYGFCCENWGTKWDVGGSDSVYTVRGDKTVQFAFDSAWSPPIEAYRAMREQGFDVVATYYEPGIAFVGKWDNGVDDCYEYGGETSDTVRDLIGEELDDEYGISEAMAEWEDEQDLEELHEEYKFPPHTD
;
A
#
# COMPACT_ATOMS: atom_id res chain seq x y z
N LYS A 1 -8.42 -2.81 23.85
CA LYS A 1 -8.55 -2.36 22.45
C LYS A 1 -7.24 -2.61 21.71
N LEU A 2 -6.15 -1.88 21.99
CA LEU A 2 -4.85 -2.11 21.31
C LEU A 2 -4.29 -3.53 21.47
N ASN A 3 -4.25 -4.10 22.68
CA ASN A 3 -3.76 -5.47 22.86
C ASN A 3 -4.60 -6.53 22.11
N ALA A 4 -5.90 -6.27 21.92
CA ALA A 4 -6.75 -7.18 21.16
C ALA A 4 -6.48 -7.05 19.65
N ALA A 5 -6.26 -5.83 19.17
CA ALA A 5 -5.84 -5.58 17.80
C ALA A 5 -4.47 -6.21 17.49
N ILE A 6 -3.51 -6.12 18.42
CA ILE A 6 -2.20 -6.76 18.31
C ILE A 6 -2.35 -8.28 18.23
N ALA A 7 -3.10 -8.90 19.15
CA ALA A 7 -3.32 -10.34 19.13
C ALA A 7 -4.01 -10.80 17.83
N ALA A 8 -5.01 -10.03 17.37
CA ALA A 8 -5.67 -10.32 16.10
C ALA A 8 -4.73 -10.21 14.90
N PHE A 9 -3.82 -9.23 14.91
CA PHE A 9 -2.79 -9.08 13.89
C PHE A 9 -1.79 -10.24 13.91
N GLU A 10 -1.33 -10.66 15.08
CA GLU A 10 -0.45 -11.84 15.22
C GLU A 10 -1.14 -13.12 14.72
N ASP A 11 -2.45 -13.24 14.91
CA ASP A 11 -3.26 -14.38 14.47
C ASP A 11 -3.66 -14.32 12.97
N GLY A 12 -3.33 -13.24 12.25
CA GLY A 12 -3.72 -13.06 10.84
C GLY A 12 -5.23 -12.87 10.64
N ARG A 13 -5.90 -12.30 11.65
CA ARG A 13 -7.35 -12.02 11.68
C ARG A 13 -7.61 -10.56 12.05
N PHE A 14 -6.72 -9.67 11.59
CA PHE A 14 -6.74 -8.26 11.97
C PHE A 14 -8.00 -7.56 11.49
N LEU A 15 -8.33 -7.69 10.21
CA LEU A 15 -9.50 -7.06 9.60
C LEU A 15 -10.78 -7.68 10.14
N GLU A 16 -10.82 -9.01 10.28
CA GLU A 16 -11.94 -9.73 10.87
C GLU A 16 -12.23 -9.29 12.32
N HIS A 17 -11.20 -8.96 13.11
CA HIS A 17 -11.40 -8.45 14.47
C HIS A 17 -12.23 -7.17 14.51
N PHE A 18 -12.05 -6.27 13.53
CA PHE A 18 -12.78 -5.01 13.47
C PHE A 18 -14.07 -5.10 12.68
N VAL A 19 -14.10 -5.96 11.66
CA VAL A 19 -15.21 -6.17 10.74
C VAL A 19 -15.41 -7.68 10.58
N PRO A 20 -16.19 -8.31 11.47
CA PRO A 20 -16.33 -9.76 11.50
C PRO A 20 -16.96 -10.32 10.23
N LEU A 21 -16.47 -11.48 9.81
CA LEU A 21 -17.04 -12.22 8.70
C LEU A 21 -18.46 -12.72 9.05
N PRO A 22 -19.38 -12.76 8.07
CA PRO A 22 -20.67 -13.40 8.27
C PRO A 22 -20.48 -14.90 8.51
N ASP A 23 -21.11 -15.43 9.57
CA ASP A 23 -21.04 -16.84 9.98
C ASP A 23 -19.61 -17.41 10.07
N ASP A 24 -18.63 -16.58 10.45
CA ASP A 24 -17.19 -16.93 10.52
C ASP A 24 -16.63 -17.52 9.20
N LYS A 25 -17.20 -17.10 8.06
CA LYS A 25 -16.86 -17.65 6.74
C LYS A 25 -16.39 -16.57 5.78
N TRP A 26 -15.26 -16.83 5.12
CA TRP A 26 -14.72 -15.94 4.11
C TRP A 26 -15.61 -15.88 2.86
N GLU A 27 -15.95 -14.67 2.44
CA GLU A 27 -16.70 -14.41 1.21
C GLU A 27 -16.07 -13.24 0.45
N TYR A 28 -15.57 -13.50 -0.76
CA TYR A 28 -14.84 -12.52 -1.58
C TYR A 28 -15.50 -11.14 -1.66
N GLY A 29 -16.80 -11.10 -2.02
CA GLY A 29 -17.53 -9.85 -2.19
C GLY A 29 -17.66 -9.08 -0.87
N PHE A 30 -17.95 -9.79 0.23
CA PHE A 30 -18.02 -9.19 1.56
C PHE A 30 -16.68 -8.58 1.96
N CYS A 31 -15.57 -9.32 1.81
CA CYS A 31 -14.25 -8.84 2.20
C CYS A 31 -13.85 -7.60 1.38
N CYS A 32 -13.98 -7.64 0.06
CA CYS A 32 -13.67 -6.47 -0.76
C CYS A 32 -14.54 -5.25 -0.40
N GLU A 33 -15.83 -5.46 -0.12
CA GLU A 33 -16.77 -4.36 0.22
C GLU A 33 -16.55 -3.80 1.63
N ASN A 34 -16.28 -4.64 2.62
CA ASN A 34 -16.29 -4.24 4.04
C ASN A 34 -14.90 -4.07 4.62
N TRP A 35 -13.88 -4.70 4.03
CA TRP A 35 -12.48 -4.48 4.39
C TRP A 35 -11.79 -3.54 3.42
N GLY A 36 -12.21 -3.49 2.16
CA GLY A 36 -11.51 -2.78 1.09
C GLY A 36 -10.44 -3.63 0.40
N THR A 37 -10.22 -4.87 0.86
CA THR A 37 -9.24 -5.80 0.31
C THR A 37 -9.71 -7.25 0.42
N LYS A 38 -9.09 -8.16 -0.34
CA LYS A 38 -9.60 -9.53 -0.53
C LYS A 38 -9.41 -10.46 0.67
N TRP A 39 -8.27 -10.37 1.34
CA TRP A 39 -7.88 -11.27 2.42
C TRP A 39 -7.41 -10.49 3.64
N ASP A 40 -7.48 -11.13 4.80
CA ASP A 40 -7.02 -10.54 6.04
C ASP A 40 -5.48 -10.36 6.03
N VAL A 41 -4.97 -9.57 6.97
CA VAL A 41 -3.57 -9.17 7.08
C VAL A 41 -3.02 -9.55 8.45
N GLY A 42 -1.71 -9.58 8.57
CA GLY A 42 -1.03 -10.07 9.76
C GLY A 42 -0.57 -11.52 9.62
N GLY A 43 -0.35 -12.19 10.75
CA GLY A 43 0.14 -13.56 10.84
C GLY A 43 1.53 -13.66 11.46
N SER A 44 2.08 -14.88 11.50
CA SER A 44 3.28 -15.22 12.27
C SER A 44 4.54 -14.44 11.89
N ASP A 45 4.63 -13.98 10.64
CA ASP A 45 5.79 -13.25 10.11
C ASP A 45 5.57 -11.73 10.09
N SER A 46 4.42 -11.26 10.60
CA SER A 46 4.07 -9.84 10.54
C SER A 46 4.75 -9.04 11.64
N VAL A 47 5.13 -7.80 11.30
CA VAL A 47 5.89 -6.92 12.17
C VAL A 47 5.01 -5.79 12.68
N TYR A 48 5.04 -5.56 13.98
CA TYR A 48 4.44 -4.38 14.60
C TYR A 48 5.41 -3.75 15.58
N THR A 49 5.21 -2.46 15.86
CA THR A 49 5.93 -1.77 16.93
C THR A 49 4.99 -0.96 17.80
N VAL A 50 5.07 -1.20 19.11
CA VAL A 50 4.37 -0.39 20.11
C VAL A 50 5.10 0.95 20.29
N ARG A 51 4.35 2.06 20.19
CA ARG A 51 4.84 3.43 20.34
C ARG A 51 4.13 4.05 21.54
N GLY A 52 4.78 4.04 22.70
CA GLY A 52 4.17 4.56 23.93
C GLY A 52 3.02 3.68 24.45
N ASP A 53 2.04 4.27 25.13
CA ASP A 53 0.95 3.55 25.81
C ASP A 53 -0.31 3.39 24.95
N LYS A 54 -0.48 4.19 23.90
CA LYS A 54 -1.73 4.30 23.13
C LYS A 54 -1.56 4.20 21.61
N THR A 55 -0.36 3.89 21.13
CA THR A 55 -0.09 3.82 19.70
C THR A 55 0.66 2.53 19.38
N VAL A 56 0.27 1.91 18.28
CA VAL A 56 0.93 0.76 17.67
C VAL A 56 1.00 1.01 16.17
N GLN A 57 2.11 0.63 15.58
CA GLN A 57 2.34 0.69 14.14
C GLN A 57 2.44 -0.74 13.62
N PHE A 58 1.71 -1.05 12.55
CA PHE A 58 1.72 -2.34 11.87
C PHE A 58 2.35 -2.16 10.49
N ALA A 59 3.09 -3.17 10.02
CA ALA A 59 3.57 -3.25 8.64
C ALA A 59 3.17 -4.62 8.06
N PHE A 60 2.49 -4.61 6.92
CA PHE A 60 1.94 -5.80 6.28
C PHE A 60 1.66 -5.54 4.80
N ASP A 61 1.49 -6.61 4.02
CA ASP A 61 1.00 -6.57 2.66
C ASP A 61 -0.49 -6.91 2.60
N SER A 62 -1.25 -6.19 1.77
CA SER A 62 -2.65 -6.48 1.48
C SER A 62 -2.84 -6.93 0.02
N ALA A 63 -4.07 -7.26 -0.37
CA ALA A 63 -4.36 -7.76 -1.71
C ALA A 63 -4.61 -6.59 -2.69
N TRP A 64 -3.58 -6.10 -3.37
CA TRP A 64 -3.64 -5.10 -4.45
C TRP A 64 -4.33 -3.77 -4.12
N SER A 65 -4.76 -3.60 -2.87
CA SER A 65 -5.63 -2.51 -2.41
C SER A 65 -5.52 -2.38 -0.90
N PRO A 66 -5.42 -1.14 -0.37
CA PRO A 66 -5.40 -0.90 1.06
C PRO A 66 -6.76 -1.22 1.71
N PRO A 67 -6.78 -1.68 2.97
CA PRO A 67 -8.03 -1.98 3.68
C PRO A 67 -8.73 -0.72 4.23
N ILE A 68 -9.08 0.21 3.34
CA ILE A 68 -9.68 1.53 3.66
C ILE A 68 -10.98 1.39 4.44
N GLU A 69 -11.86 0.47 4.05
CA GLU A 69 -13.15 0.28 4.71
C GLU A 69 -12.99 -0.28 6.13
N ALA A 70 -11.98 -1.12 6.37
CA ALA A 70 -11.62 -1.54 7.72
C ALA A 70 -11.10 -0.36 8.55
N TYR A 71 -10.31 0.55 7.97
CA TYR A 71 -9.85 1.76 8.67
C TYR A 71 -11.02 2.68 9.06
N ARG A 72 -12.04 2.81 8.21
CA ARG A 72 -13.30 3.51 8.55
C ARG A 72 -14.00 2.84 9.74
N ALA A 73 -14.15 1.52 9.72
CA ALA A 73 -14.75 0.79 10.83
C ALA A 73 -13.95 0.92 12.15
N MET A 74 -12.63 0.93 12.09
CA MET A 74 -11.77 1.20 13.26
C MET A 74 -12.01 2.60 13.83
N ARG A 75 -12.15 3.62 12.97
CA ARG A 75 -12.47 5.00 13.37
C ARG A 75 -13.79 5.08 14.13
N GLU A 76 -14.83 4.43 13.62
CA GLU A 76 -16.14 4.37 14.28
C GLU A 76 -16.07 3.69 15.67
N GLN A 77 -15.10 2.79 15.85
CA GLN A 77 -14.82 2.13 17.13
C GLN A 77 -13.91 2.95 18.07
N GLY A 78 -13.53 4.15 17.66
CA GLY A 78 -12.80 5.14 18.48
C GLY A 78 -11.29 5.04 18.41
N PHE A 79 -10.74 4.50 17.31
CA PHE A 79 -9.31 4.57 17.01
C PHE A 79 -9.01 5.77 16.11
N ASP A 80 -7.85 6.40 16.28
CA ASP A 80 -7.26 7.22 15.22
C ASP A 80 -6.40 6.31 14.35
N VAL A 81 -6.55 6.45 13.03
CA VAL A 81 -5.87 5.59 12.04
C VAL A 81 -5.18 6.48 11.01
N VAL A 82 -3.88 6.28 10.88
CA VAL A 82 -3.05 6.83 9.80
C VAL A 82 -2.37 5.65 9.13
N ALA A 83 -2.45 5.57 7.81
CA ALA A 83 -1.84 4.51 7.02
C ALA A 83 -1.34 5.09 5.69
N THR A 84 -0.07 4.88 5.38
CA THR A 84 0.47 5.04 4.03
C THR A 84 0.43 3.70 3.33
N TYR A 85 0.24 3.70 2.01
CA TYR A 85 0.19 2.49 1.19
C TYR A 85 0.77 2.75 -0.20
N TYR A 86 1.34 1.69 -0.78
CA TYR A 86 2.04 1.75 -2.06
C TYR A 86 1.84 0.44 -2.82
N GLU A 87 1.40 0.52 -4.07
CA GLU A 87 1.27 -0.62 -5.00
C GLU A 87 1.96 -0.26 -6.33
N PRO A 88 3.25 -0.61 -6.47
CA PRO A 88 4.01 -0.31 -7.68
C PRO A 88 3.48 -1.04 -8.92
N GLY A 89 2.85 -2.21 -8.76
CA GLY A 89 2.44 -3.06 -9.87
C GLY A 89 1.37 -2.45 -10.77
N ILE A 90 0.60 -1.48 -10.26
CA ILE A 90 -0.37 -0.70 -11.02
C ILE A 90 -0.23 0.81 -10.81
N ALA A 91 0.95 1.24 -10.31
CA ALA A 91 1.32 2.63 -10.14
C ALA A 91 0.33 3.49 -9.33
N PHE A 92 -0.01 3.05 -8.10
CA PHE A 92 -0.72 3.91 -7.15
C PHE A 92 -0.06 3.95 -5.76
N VAL A 93 -0.21 5.10 -5.10
CA VAL A 93 0.30 5.37 -3.75
C VAL A 93 -0.70 6.26 -3.03
N GLY A 94 -0.75 6.20 -1.70
CA GLY A 94 -1.59 7.13 -0.98
C GLY A 94 -1.45 7.10 0.52
N LYS A 95 -2.24 7.96 1.14
CA LYS A 95 -2.30 8.14 2.58
C LYS A 95 -3.75 8.25 3.03
N TRP A 96 -4.11 7.34 3.92
CA TRP A 96 -5.28 7.48 4.75
C TRP A 96 -4.93 8.22 6.04
N ASP A 97 -5.62 9.32 6.33
CA ASP A 97 -5.55 10.03 7.61
C ASP A 97 -6.97 10.31 8.13
N ASN A 98 -7.40 9.49 9.08
CA ASN A 98 -8.56 9.76 9.92
C ASN A 98 -9.87 10.11 9.19
N GLY A 99 -10.10 9.54 8.01
CA GLY A 99 -11.32 9.76 7.22
C GLY A 99 -11.08 10.42 5.87
N VAL A 100 -9.89 10.96 5.65
CA VAL A 100 -9.42 11.51 4.38
C VAL A 100 -8.52 10.49 3.71
N ASP A 101 -8.75 10.27 2.43
CA ASP A 101 -8.00 9.34 1.59
C ASP A 101 -7.38 10.12 0.44
N ASP A 102 -6.09 10.44 0.56
CA ASP A 102 -5.32 11.12 -0.48
C ASP A 102 -4.59 10.04 -1.30
N CYS A 103 -5.23 9.62 -2.39
CA CYS A 103 -4.77 8.54 -3.28
C CYS A 103 -4.37 9.10 -4.64
N TYR A 104 -3.21 8.65 -5.15
CA TYR A 104 -2.62 9.12 -6.40
C TYR A 104 -2.30 7.94 -7.32
N GLU A 105 -2.79 8.00 -8.55
CA GLU A 105 -2.34 7.16 -9.66
C GLU A 105 -1.24 7.91 -10.42
N TYR A 106 -0.04 7.35 -10.49
CA TYR A 106 1.14 8.03 -11.05
C TYR A 106 1.67 7.36 -12.32
N GLY A 107 0.92 6.40 -12.91
CA GLY A 107 1.35 5.67 -14.11
C GLY A 107 1.54 6.52 -15.38
N GLY A 108 1.17 7.80 -15.36
CA GLY A 108 1.44 8.76 -16.44
C GLY A 108 2.56 9.77 -16.15
N GLU A 109 3.18 9.69 -14.96
CA GLU A 109 4.26 10.57 -14.54
C GLU A 109 5.64 10.00 -14.95
N THR A 110 6.66 10.83 -14.78
CA THR A 110 8.09 10.49 -14.93
C THR A 110 8.81 10.66 -13.59
N SER A 111 10.05 10.21 -13.50
CA SER A 111 10.92 10.44 -12.33
C SER A 111 11.00 11.92 -11.92
N ASP A 112 10.99 12.84 -12.88
CA ASP A 112 11.03 14.29 -12.68
C ASP A 112 9.73 14.90 -12.13
N THR A 113 8.59 14.25 -12.32
CA THR A 113 7.25 14.84 -12.08
C THR A 113 6.47 14.16 -10.97
N VAL A 114 6.75 12.88 -10.70
CA VAL A 114 6.00 12.07 -9.72
C VAL A 114 6.04 12.67 -8.31
N ARG A 115 7.19 13.21 -7.86
CA ARG A 115 7.34 13.79 -6.51
C ARG A 115 6.44 15.01 -6.30
N ASP A 116 6.21 15.81 -7.34
CA ASP A 116 5.30 16.96 -7.27
C ASP A 116 3.83 16.52 -7.17
N LEU A 117 3.47 15.38 -7.79
CA LEU A 117 2.12 14.80 -7.75
C LEU A 117 1.82 14.21 -6.37
N ILE A 118 2.68 13.31 -5.88
CA ILE A 118 2.40 12.48 -4.71
C ILE A 118 2.85 13.13 -3.40
N GLY A 119 3.71 14.16 -3.49
CA GLY A 119 4.25 14.90 -2.35
C GLY A 119 5.48 14.26 -1.71
N GLU A 120 6.26 15.09 -1.00
CA GLU A 120 7.53 14.70 -0.39
C GLU A 120 7.40 13.56 0.63
N GLU A 121 6.32 13.51 1.41
CA GLU A 121 6.14 12.49 2.45
C GLU A 121 6.07 11.07 1.87
N LEU A 122 5.25 10.86 0.83
CA LEU A 122 5.08 9.55 0.21
C LEU A 122 6.30 9.16 -0.61
N ASP A 123 6.93 10.13 -1.29
CA ASP A 123 8.14 9.88 -2.06
C ASP A 123 9.34 9.56 -1.14
N ASP A 124 9.50 10.26 -0.02
CA ASP A 124 10.58 9.98 0.94
C ASP A 124 10.37 8.62 1.66
N GLU A 125 9.13 8.16 1.84
CA GLU A 125 8.83 6.86 2.46
C GLU A 125 9.06 5.69 1.49
N TYR A 126 8.67 5.83 0.23
CA TYR A 126 8.67 4.72 -0.75
C TYR A 126 9.74 4.83 -1.84
N GLY A 127 10.44 5.96 -1.95
CA GLY A 127 11.51 6.19 -2.94
C GLY A 127 11.01 6.12 -4.39
N ILE A 128 9.83 6.64 -4.68
CA ILE A 128 9.13 6.40 -5.95
C ILE A 128 9.85 7.10 -7.11
N SER A 129 10.25 8.36 -6.94
CA SER A 129 10.98 9.09 -7.98
C SER A 129 12.34 8.45 -8.28
N GLU A 130 13.03 7.94 -7.25
CA GLU A 130 14.32 7.25 -7.40
C GLU A 130 14.13 5.94 -8.16
N ALA A 131 13.15 5.11 -7.77
CA ALA A 131 12.85 3.87 -8.46
C ALA A 131 12.44 4.08 -9.93
N MET A 132 11.69 5.16 -10.22
CA MET A 132 11.34 5.52 -11.60
C MET A 132 12.57 5.97 -12.40
N ALA A 133 13.48 6.76 -11.81
CA ALA A 133 14.71 7.19 -12.48
C ALA A 133 15.60 5.98 -12.83
N GLU A 134 15.75 5.02 -11.91
CA GLU A 134 16.49 3.79 -12.17
C GLU A 134 15.88 2.99 -13.33
N TRP A 135 14.55 2.88 -13.38
CA TRP A 135 13.86 2.19 -14.47
C TRP A 135 13.98 2.92 -15.81
N GLU A 136 13.85 4.25 -15.83
CA GLU A 136 14.06 5.07 -17.03
C GLU A 136 15.48 4.92 -17.59
N ASP A 137 16.51 4.95 -16.73
CA ASP A 137 17.91 4.72 -17.12
C ASP A 137 18.13 3.30 -17.68
N GLU A 138 17.49 2.28 -17.11
CA GLU A 138 17.55 0.90 -17.62
C GLU A 138 16.92 0.77 -19.01
N GLN A 139 15.78 1.42 -19.24
CA GLN A 139 15.08 1.44 -20.53
C GLN A 139 15.93 2.14 -21.60
N ASP A 140 16.51 3.29 -21.30
CA ASP A 140 17.40 4.03 -22.21
C ASP A 140 18.62 3.19 -22.61
N LEU A 141 19.22 2.46 -21.66
CA LEU A 141 20.34 1.56 -21.93
C LEU A 141 19.94 0.36 -22.80
N GLU A 142 18.75 -0.19 -22.60
CA GLU A 142 18.23 -1.30 -23.41
C GLU A 142 17.95 -0.84 -24.84
N GLU A 143 17.32 0.33 -25.02
CA GLU A 143 17.09 0.95 -26.33
C GLU A 143 18.41 1.20 -27.07
N LEU A 144 19.42 1.76 -26.40
CA LEU A 144 20.76 1.94 -26.96
C LEU A 144 21.38 0.59 -27.38
N HIS A 145 21.26 -0.44 -26.54
CA HIS A 145 21.80 -1.76 -26.86
C HIS A 145 21.10 -2.40 -28.07
N GLU A 146 19.78 -2.23 -28.21
CA GLU A 146 19.05 -2.66 -29.39
C GLU A 146 19.48 -1.92 -30.65
N GLU A 147 19.67 -0.59 -30.58
CA GLU A 147 20.18 0.22 -31.68
C GLU A 147 21.58 -0.26 -32.13
N TYR A 148 22.48 -0.55 -31.19
CA TYR A 148 23.82 -1.08 -31.49
C TYR A 148 23.80 -2.49 -32.08
N LYS A 149 22.83 -3.33 -31.71
CA LYS A 149 22.68 -4.69 -32.23
C LYS A 149 22.15 -4.71 -33.67
N PHE A 150 21.33 -3.71 -34.02
CA PHE A 150 20.73 -3.56 -35.34
C PHE A 150 20.92 -2.12 -35.85
N PRO A 151 22.17 -1.69 -36.13
CA PRO A 151 22.40 -0.34 -36.58
C PRO A 151 21.65 -0.12 -37.90
N PRO A 152 21.10 1.09 -38.12
CA PRO A 152 20.40 1.39 -39.36
C PRO A 152 21.32 1.09 -40.55
N HIS A 153 20.80 0.31 -41.51
CA HIS A 153 21.54 -0.04 -42.72
C HIS A 153 21.81 1.26 -43.49
N THR A 154 23.06 1.72 -43.47
CA THR A 154 23.50 2.81 -44.34
C THR A 154 23.57 2.25 -45.77
N ASP A 155 22.75 2.80 -46.67
CA ASP A 155 22.72 2.49 -48.11
C ASP A 155 24.07 2.74 -48.81
#